data_AF-A0A933AZM5-F1
#
_entry.id   AF-A0A933AZM5-F1
#
_cell.length_a   1.000
_cell.length_b   1.000
_cell.length_c   1.000
_cell.angle_alpha   90.00
_cell.angle_beta   90.00
_cell.angle_gamma   90.00
#
_symmetry.space_group_name_H-M   'P 1'
#
loop_
_entity.id
_entity.type
_entity.pdbx_description
1 polymer ?
#
loop_
_entity_poly.entity_id
_entity_poly.type
_entity_poly.pdbx_seq_one_letter_code
_entity_poly.pdbx_strand_id
1 'polypeptide(L)' 'MQVTIRDGETQENLLARFQKLVQRSGLMQEVRSRRHFISNSEKARIAARKSARRHRRIR' A
#
# COMPACT_ATOMS: atom_id res chain seq x y z
N MET A 1 -13.91 2.12 4.12
CA MET A 1 -13.56 1.83 2.71
C MET A 1 -14.71 1.07 2.10
N GLN A 2 -15.57 1.73 1.33
CA GLN A 2 -16.70 1.07 0.68
C GLN A 2 -16.60 1.29 -0.83
N VAL A 3 -16.80 0.23 -1.60
CA VAL A 3 -16.85 0.28 -3.06
C VAL A 3 -18.22 -0.21 -3.47
N THR A 4 -19.07 0.71 -3.92
CA THR A 4 -20.37 0.41 -4.51
C THR A 4 -20.25 0.38 -6.03
N ILE A 5 -21.09 -0.45 -6.66
CA ILE A 5 -21.25 -0.49 -8.11
C ILE A 5 -21.82 0.85 -8.56
N ARG A 6 -21.22 1.42 -9.60
CA ARG A 6 -21.73 2.63 -10.26
C ARG A 6 -22.59 2.24 -11.46
N ASP A 7 -23.52 3.10 -11.83
CA ASP A 7 -24.36 2.88 -13.00
C ASP A 7 -23.51 2.78 -14.26
N GLY A 8 -23.74 1.72 -15.05
CA GLY A 8 -22.99 1.43 -16.28
C GLY A 8 -21.57 0.89 -16.07
N GLU A 9 -21.15 0.59 -14.83
CA GLU A 9 -19.82 0.06 -14.56
C GLU A 9 -19.75 -1.46 -14.80
N THR A 10 -18.69 -1.91 -15.48
CA THR A 10 -18.37 -3.33 -15.61
C THR A 10 -17.74 -3.87 -14.31
N GLN A 11 -17.94 -5.16 -14.04
CA GLN A 11 -17.41 -5.82 -12.84
C GLN A 11 -15.87 -5.72 -12.72
N GLU A 12 -15.17 -5.70 -13.84
CA GLU A 12 -13.71 -5.55 -13.89
C GLU A 12 -13.24 -4.16 -13.43
N ASN A 13 -13.98 -3.12 -13.82
CA ASN A 13 -13.69 -1.75 -13.41
C ASN A 13 -13.92 -1.56 -11.90
N LEU A 14 -14.96 -2.20 -11.35
CA LEU A 14 -15.21 -2.25 -9.91
C LEU A 14 -14.02 -2.86 -9.15
N LEU A 15 -13.53 -4.01 -9.62
CA LEU A 15 -12.38 -4.71 -9.05
C LEU A 15 -11.12 -3.85 -9.11
N ALA A 16 -10.86 -3.18 -10.25
CA ALA A 16 -9.72 -2.30 -10.40
C ALA A 16 -9.77 -1.11 -9.41
N ARG A 17 -10.95 -0.51 -9.20
CA ARG A 17 -11.13 0.57 -8.21
C ARG A 17 -10.91 0.05 -6.79
N PHE A 18 -11.46 -1.11 -6.45
CA PHE A 18 -11.24 -1.74 -5.16
C PHE A 18 -9.75 -1.99 -4.90
N GLN A 19 -9.05 -2.60 -5.85
CA GLN A 19 -7.61 -2.85 -5.71
C GLN A 19 -6.82 -1.56 -5.54
N LYS A 20 -7.10 -0.51 -6.33
CA LYS A 20 -6.45 0.81 -6.16
C LYS A 20 -6.72 1.40 -4.78
N LEU A 21 -7.94 1.29 -4.28
CA LEU A 21 -8.34 1.79 -2.97
C LEU A 21 -7.61 1.03 -1.85
N VAL A 22 -7.54 -0.30 -1.91
CA VAL A 22 -6.75 -1.16 -1.01
C VAL A 22 -5.27 -0.77 -1.04
N GLN A 23 -4.69 -0.60 -2.22
CA GLN A 23 -3.29 -0.19 -2.36
C GLN A 23 -3.04 1.20 -1.76
N ARG A 24 -3.95 2.16 -2.00
CA ARG A 24 -3.84 3.54 -1.49
C ARG A 24 -3.98 3.61 0.02
N SER A 25 -4.80 2.75 0.63
CA SER A 25 -4.97 2.71 2.09
C SER A 25 -3.72 2.28 2.84
N GLY A 26 -2.76 1.62 2.17
CA GLY A 26 -1.56 1.10 2.81
C GLY A 26 -1.80 -0.10 3.74
N LEU A 27 -3.04 -0.60 3.87
CA LEU A 27 -3.42 -1.70 4.77
C LEU A 27 -2.50 -2.92 4.62
N MET A 28 -2.19 -3.33 3.38
CA MET A 28 -1.30 -4.46 3.11
C MET A 28 0.16 -4.22 3.52
N GLN A 29 0.61 -2.96 3.57
CA GLN A 29 1.94 -2.63 4.08
C GLN A 29 1.94 -2.64 5.61
N GLU A 30 0.87 -2.14 6.22
CA GLU A 30 0.69 -2.14 7.66
C GLU A 30 0.63 -3.55 8.23
N VAL A 31 -0.23 -4.41 7.68
CA VAL A 31 -0.32 -5.84 8.07
C VAL A 31 1.03 -6.52 7.97
N ARG A 32 1.78 -6.29 6.89
CA ARG A 32 3.14 -6.84 6.72
C ARG A 32 4.13 -6.30 7.75
N SER A 33 4.04 -5.01 8.10
CA SER A 33 4.92 -4.39 9.09
C SER A 33 4.65 -4.85 10.52
N ARG A 34 3.41 -5.25 10.81
CA ARG A 34 2.97 -5.72 12.13
C ARG A 34 3.07 -7.24 12.31
N ARG A 35 3.32 -8.00 11.23
CA ARG A 35 3.38 -9.47 11.24
C ARG A 35 4.40 -10.03 12.23
N HIS A 36 5.52 -9.32 12.43
CA HIS A 36 6.58 -9.72 13.35
C HIS A 36 7.07 -8.51 14.15
N PHE A 37 7.62 -8.77 15.34
CA PHE A 37 8.32 -7.76 16.10
C PHE A 37 9.58 -7.31 15.36
N ILE A 38 9.78 -5.99 15.30
CA ILE A 38 10.96 -5.36 14.71
C ILE A 38 11.42 -4.27 15.68
N SER A 39 12.71 -4.28 16.03
CA SER A 39 13.30 -3.26 16.90
C SER A 39 13.26 -1.87 16.27
N ASN A 40 13.34 -0.82 17.11
CA ASN A 40 13.31 0.56 16.62
C ASN A 40 14.44 0.87 15.64
N SER A 41 15.65 0.34 15.90
CA SER A 41 16.81 0.48 15.01
C SER A 41 16.55 -0.16 13.65
N GLU A 42 15.92 -1.33 13.61
CA GLU A 42 15.62 -2.00 12.35
C GLU A 42 14.50 -1.30 11.57
N LYS A 43 13.49 -0.77 12.26
CA LYS A 43 12.46 0.10 11.64
C LYS A 43 13.11 1.32 10.97
N ALA A 44 14.04 1.98 11.64
CA ALA A 44 14.78 3.13 11.10
C ALA A 44 15.61 2.74 9.86
N ARG A 45 16.33 1.61 9.92
CA ARG A 45 17.11 1.09 8.79
C ARG A 45 16.24 0.78 7.56
N ILE A 46 15.08 0.16 7.78
CA ILE A 46 14.11 -0.13 6.71
C ILE A 46 13.55 1.18 6.12
N ALA A 47 13.22 2.17 6.95
CA ALA A 47 12.70 3.47 6.50
C ALA A 47 13.72 4.23 5.64
N ALA A 48 14.98 4.30 6.09
CA ALA A 48 16.07 4.93 5.34
C ALA A 48 16.28 4.25 3.97
N ARG A 49 16.35 2.90 3.95
CA ARG A 49 16.48 2.11 2.72
C ARG A 49 15.30 2.35 1.76
N LYS A 50 14.06 2.37 2.28
CA LYS A 50 12.86 2.67 1.50
C LYS A 50 12.91 4.09 0.91
N SER A 51 13.38 5.06 1.68
CA SER A 51 13.53 6.45 1.20
C SER A 51 14.54 6.53 0.07
N ALA A 52 15.77 6.05 0.28
CA ALA A 52 16.81 6.04 -0.76
C ALA A 52 16.33 5.38 -2.07
N ARG A 53 15.60 4.25 -1.97
CA ARG A 53 15.00 3.59 -3.13
C ARG A 53 13.97 4.45 -3.86
N ARG A 54 13.14 5.22 -3.14
CA ARG A 54 12.17 6.15 -3.77
C ARG A 54 12.90 7.27 -4.51
N HIS A 55 13.90 7.89 -3.88
CA HIS A 55 14.70 8.95 -4.51
C HIS A 55 15.39 8.46 -5.78
N ARG A 56 15.93 7.23 -5.79
CA ARG A 56 16.52 6.61 -6.98
C ARG A 56 15.54 6.35 -8.12
N ARG A 57 14.24 6.20 -7.84
CA ARG A 57 13.21 5.95 -8.87
C ARG A 57 12.63 7.24 -9.47
N ILE A 58 12.72 8.34 -8.73
CA ILE A 58 12.24 9.65 -9.16
C ILE A 58 13.28 10.36 -10.03
N ARG A 59 14.56 10.14 -9.73
CA ARG A 59 15.69 10.51 -10.58
C ARG A 59 15.81 9.56 -11.76
#